data_AF-A0A2P5FHQ0-F1
#
_entry.id   AF-A0A2P5FHQ0-F1
#
_cell.length_a   1.000
_cell.length_b   1.000
_cell.length_c   1.000
_cell.angle_alpha   90.00
_cell.angle_beta   90.00
_cell.angle_gamma   90.00
#
_symmetry.space_group_name_H-M   'P 1'
#
loop_
_entity.id
_entity.type
_entity.pdbx_description
1 polymer ?
#
loop_
_entity_poly.entity_id
_entity_poly.type
_entity_poly.pdbx_seq_one_letter_code
_entity_poly.pdbx_strand_id
1 'polypeptide(L)'
;RTSSSDEFNDELYALTSRSNFSTSSYPGYMVNGVKFLVDKRDSRRNTQNCSVRIPRFDGNYFYGVLEQVLELSYIRGFNVVLFRCRWFDTDPRKKWIQQDEQFTSIYTVLTGTRMTHLYLHHKQS
;
A
#
# COMPACT_ATOMS: atom_id res chain seq x y z
N ARG A 1 -1.59 -33.51 -6.49
CA ARG A 1 -2.44 -32.49 -5.83
C ARG A 1 -1.84 -32.20 -4.45
N THR A 2 -0.88 -31.29 -4.39
CA THR A 2 -0.23 -30.75 -3.16
C THR A 2 0.43 -29.41 -3.52
N SER A 3 -0.29 -28.52 -4.21
CA SER A 3 0.31 -27.29 -4.76
C SER A 3 0.07 -26.03 -3.92
N SER A 4 -0.91 -26.03 -3.00
CA SER A 4 -1.26 -24.82 -2.24
C SER A 4 -0.54 -24.66 -0.91
N SER A 5 -0.08 -25.77 -0.30
CA SER A 5 0.63 -25.74 0.99
C SER A 5 2.06 -25.24 0.83
N ASP A 6 2.71 -25.61 -0.27
CA ASP A 6 4.12 -25.35 -0.49
C ASP A 6 4.33 -23.89 -0.94
N GLU A 7 3.45 -23.36 -1.80
CA GLU A 7 3.45 -21.93 -2.18
C GLU A 7 3.20 -21.00 -0.99
N PHE A 8 2.24 -21.35 -0.11
CA PHE A 8 1.96 -20.59 1.10
C PHE A 8 3.15 -20.56 2.07
N ASN A 9 3.87 -21.69 2.17
CA ASN A 9 5.07 -21.78 3.00
C ASN A 9 6.23 -20.97 2.40
N ASP A 10 6.37 -20.95 1.08
CA ASP A 10 7.41 -20.20 0.37
C ASP A 10 7.21 -18.68 0.45
N GLU A 11 5.96 -18.21 0.36
CA GLU A 11 5.62 -16.80 0.56
C GLU A 11 5.92 -16.36 1.99
N LEU A 12 5.46 -17.13 2.98
CA LEU A 12 5.72 -16.85 4.39
C LEU A 12 7.22 -16.86 4.70
N TYR A 13 7.98 -17.79 4.13
CA TYR A 13 9.43 -17.84 4.25
C TYR A 13 10.12 -16.60 3.64
N ALA A 14 9.68 -16.15 2.45
CA ALA A 14 10.22 -14.97 1.82
C ALA A 14 9.94 -13.70 2.64
N LEU A 15 8.72 -13.55 3.15
CA LEU A 15 8.31 -12.38 3.95
C LEU A 15 8.95 -12.35 5.35
N THR A 16 9.20 -13.51 5.96
CA THR A 16 9.88 -13.60 7.27
C THR A 16 11.39 -13.43 7.19
N SER A 17 11.97 -13.45 5.99
CA SER A 17 13.40 -13.23 5.74
C SER A 17 13.76 -11.74 5.87
N ARG A 18 13.90 -11.29 7.12
CA ARG A 18 13.98 -9.90 7.62
C ARG A 18 14.97 -8.95 6.91
N SER A 19 15.93 -9.48 6.16
CA SER A 19 17.00 -8.70 5.52
C SER A 19 17.26 -9.07 4.05
N ASN A 20 16.43 -9.94 3.45
CA ASN A 20 16.67 -10.45 2.10
C ASN A 20 15.69 -9.86 1.09
N PHE A 21 15.62 -8.53 1.01
CA PHE A 21 14.90 -7.84 -0.05
C PHE A 21 15.70 -6.66 -0.60
N SER A 22 15.51 -6.36 -1.89
CA SER A 22 15.95 -5.10 -2.49
C SER A 22 14.80 -4.11 -2.52
N THR A 23 15.10 -2.81 -2.55
CA THR A 23 14.08 -1.75 -2.58
C THR A 23 14.25 -0.91 -3.85
N SER A 24 13.15 -0.72 -4.57
CA SER A 24 13.07 0.17 -5.73
C SER A 24 12.01 1.25 -5.49
N SER A 25 12.22 2.47 -5.99
CA SER A 25 11.23 3.55 -5.89
C SER A 25 10.71 3.94 -7.27
N TYR A 26 9.40 4.15 -7.37
CA TYR A 26 8.77 4.48 -8.65
C TYR A 26 8.02 5.82 -8.62
N PRO A 27 8.02 6.55 -9.75
CA PRO A 27 7.29 7.81 -9.88
C PRO A 27 5.78 7.64 -10.12
N GLY A 28 5.27 6.41 -10.06
CA GLY A 28 3.87 6.04 -10.25
C GLY A 28 3.71 4.53 -10.42
N TYR A 29 2.48 4.04 -10.29
CA TYR A 29 2.17 2.61 -10.33
C TYR A 29 0.82 2.35 -11.01
N MET A 30 0.67 1.23 -11.71
CA MET A 30 -0.58 0.85 -12.36
C MET A 30 -1.33 -0.17 -11.49
N VAL A 31 -2.57 0.15 -11.12
CA VAL A 31 -3.49 -0.75 -10.40
C VAL A 31 -4.74 -0.90 -11.24
N ASN A 32 -5.06 -2.13 -11.67
CA ASN A 32 -6.25 -2.44 -12.46
C ASN A 32 -6.44 -1.53 -13.70
N GLY A 33 -5.34 -1.25 -14.43
CA GLY A 33 -5.35 -0.38 -15.61
C GLY A 33 -5.35 1.12 -15.33
N VAL A 34 -5.46 1.55 -14.06
CA VAL A 34 -5.38 2.95 -13.66
C VAL A 34 -3.98 3.29 -13.19
N LYS A 35 -3.38 4.35 -13.76
CA LYS A 35 -2.04 4.80 -13.40
C LYS A 35 -2.10 5.88 -12.33
N PHE A 36 -1.60 5.55 -11.14
CA PHE A 36 -1.38 6.49 -10.06
C PHE A 36 0.00 7.12 -10.18
N LEU A 37 0.13 8.42 -9.94
CA LEU A 37 1.40 9.14 -9.99
C LEU A 37 1.75 9.69 -8.62
N VAL A 38 3.04 9.72 -8.29
CA VAL A 38 3.49 10.41 -7.08
C VAL A 38 3.26 11.92 -7.25
N ASP A 39 2.80 12.59 -6.20
CA ASP A 39 2.40 14.00 -6.19
C ASP A 39 3.43 14.95 -6.80
N LYS A 40 4.71 14.74 -6.45
CA LYS A 40 5.83 15.52 -6.99
C LYS A 40 5.93 15.47 -8.53
N ARG A 41 5.50 14.35 -9.13
CA ARG A 41 5.43 14.20 -10.59
C ARG A 41 4.10 14.67 -11.15
N ASP A 42 3.02 14.40 -10.43
CA ASP A 42 1.65 14.70 -10.85
C ASP A 42 1.37 16.21 -10.90
N SER A 43 1.90 16.97 -9.95
CA SER A 43 1.84 18.45 -9.87
C SER A 43 2.37 19.18 -11.10
N ARG A 44 3.14 18.51 -11.96
CA ARG A 44 3.65 19.06 -13.22
C ARG A 44 2.75 18.77 -14.42
N ARG A 45 1.58 18.16 -14.23
CA ARG A 45 0.67 17.71 -15.28
C ARG A 45 -0.68 18.41 -15.19
N ASN A 46 -1.38 18.47 -16.32
CA ASN A 46 -2.72 19.05 -16.40
C ASN A 46 -3.81 18.19 -15.74
N THR A 47 -3.58 16.88 -15.62
CA THR A 47 -4.52 15.92 -15.00
C THR A 47 -3.91 15.36 -13.73
N GLN A 48 -4.65 15.37 -12.64
CA GLN A 48 -4.22 14.80 -11.36
C GLN A 48 -4.60 13.33 -11.26
N ASN A 49 -3.60 12.47 -11.02
CA ASN A 49 -3.76 11.04 -10.75
C ASN A 49 -2.98 10.61 -9.48
N CYS A 50 -2.69 11.54 -8.57
CA CYS A 50 -2.03 11.24 -7.29
C CYS A 50 -3.00 10.92 -6.14
N SER A 51 -4.30 11.14 -6.31
CA SER A 51 -5.27 10.89 -5.23
C SER A 51 -5.55 9.39 -5.03
N VAL A 52 -5.60 8.97 -3.77
CA VAL A 52 -5.94 7.61 -3.33
C VAL A 52 -7.16 7.67 -2.42
N ARG A 53 -8.05 6.67 -2.53
CA ARG A 53 -9.16 6.49 -1.60
C ARG A 53 -9.26 5.04 -1.14
N ILE A 54 -9.66 4.84 0.12
CA ILE A 54 -9.82 3.50 0.71
C ILE A 54 -11.14 3.43 1.49
N PRO A 55 -11.93 2.35 1.34
CA PRO A 55 -13.16 2.16 2.12
C PRO A 55 -12.90 2.13 3.64
N ARG A 56 -13.77 2.79 4.40
CA ARG A 56 -13.87 2.74 5.88
C ARG A 56 -15.07 1.86 6.28
N PHE A 57 -15.09 1.39 7.53
CA PHE A 57 -16.13 0.49 8.06
C PHE A 57 -17.51 1.12 8.23
N ASP A 58 -17.59 2.44 8.29
CA ASP A 58 -18.84 3.19 8.43
C ASP A 58 -19.47 3.52 7.07
N GLY A 59 -18.95 2.94 5.97
CA GLY A 59 -19.40 3.24 4.61
C GLY A 59 -18.80 4.51 3.99
N ASN A 60 -17.94 5.23 4.72
CA ASN A 60 -17.19 6.38 4.19
C ASN A 60 -15.86 5.94 3.54
N TYR A 61 -15.06 6.91 3.11
CA TYR A 61 -13.73 6.70 2.54
C TYR A 61 -12.68 7.51 3.29
N PHE A 62 -11.49 6.94 3.44
CA PHE A 62 -10.27 7.71 3.64
C PHE A 62 -9.81 8.27 2.29
N TYR A 63 -9.27 9.48 2.32
CA TYR A 63 -8.66 10.12 1.16
C TYR A 63 -7.22 10.49 1.49
N GLY A 64 -6.36 10.36 0.50
CA GLY A 64 -4.97 10.75 0.62
C GLY A 64 -4.35 11.09 -0.72
N VAL A 65 -3.13 11.62 -0.67
CA VAL A 65 -2.28 11.90 -1.83
C VAL A 65 -1.08 10.96 -1.80
N LEU A 66 -0.83 10.28 -2.92
CA LEU A 66 0.31 9.40 -3.11
C LEU A 66 1.60 10.21 -3.19
N GLU A 67 2.51 10.01 -2.25
CA GLU A 67 3.78 10.72 -2.19
C GLU A 67 4.97 9.87 -2.60
N GLN A 68 4.88 8.54 -2.43
CA GLN A 68 5.94 7.60 -2.80
C GLN A 68 5.38 6.21 -3.12
N VAL A 69 5.96 5.57 -4.12
CA VAL A 69 5.78 4.14 -4.40
C VAL A 69 7.11 3.45 -4.17
N LEU A 70 7.11 2.40 -3.34
CA LEU A 70 8.25 1.52 -3.11
C LEU A 70 7.88 0.09 -3.51
N GLU A 71 8.76 -0.63 -4.18
CA GLU A 71 8.67 -2.07 -4.36
C GLU A 71 9.78 -2.74 -3.57
N LEU A 72 9.39 -3.67 -2.71
CA LEU A 72 10.27 -4.57 -1.99
C LEU A 72 10.30 -5.89 -2.74
N SER A 73 11.45 -6.23 -3.32
CA SER A 73 11.65 -7.50 -4.00
C SER A 73 12.35 -8.48 -3.07
N TYR A 74 11.59 -9.42 -2.53
CA TYR A 74 12.07 -10.51 -1.70
C TYR A 74 12.61 -11.65 -2.57
N ILE A 75 13.28 -12.59 -1.90
CA ILE A 75 13.72 -13.85 -2.52
C ILE A 75 12.56 -14.60 -3.18
N ARG A 76 12.89 -15.48 -4.13
CA ARG A 76 11.91 -16.33 -4.84
C ARG A 76 10.86 -15.55 -5.65
N GLY A 77 11.15 -14.29 -5.97
CA GLY A 77 10.31 -13.47 -6.86
C GLY A 77 9.08 -12.86 -6.19
N PHE A 78 8.99 -12.92 -4.85
CA PHE A 78 7.92 -12.28 -4.11
C PHE A 78 8.16 -10.77 -4.04
N ASN A 79 7.28 -9.98 -4.65
CA ASN A 79 7.35 -8.53 -4.62
C ASN A 79 6.17 -7.95 -3.83
N VAL A 80 6.46 -6.97 -2.99
CA VAL A 80 5.44 -6.18 -2.26
C VAL A 80 5.56 -4.73 -2.68
N VAL A 81 4.45 -4.11 -3.08
CA VAL A 81 4.41 -2.68 -3.42
C VAL A 81 3.75 -1.90 -2.30
N LEU A 82 4.49 -0.93 -1.77
CA LEU A 82 4.08 -0.03 -0.70
C LEU A 82 3.78 1.35 -1.28
N PHE A 83 2.65 1.91 -0.87
CA PHE A 83 2.25 3.26 -1.22
C PHE A 83 2.32 4.12 0.03
N ARG A 84 3.20 5.11 0.03
CA ARG A 84 3.24 6.15 1.06
C ARG A 84 2.29 7.25 0.66
N CYS A 85 1.26 7.46 1.46
CA CYS A 85 0.26 8.49 1.23
C CYS A 85 0.21 9.47 2.39
N ARG A 86 0.01 10.75 2.07
CA ARG A 86 -0.43 11.76 3.03
C ARG A 86 -1.94 11.70 3.12
N TRP A 87 -2.43 11.26 4.27
CA TRP A 87 -3.86 11.07 4.53
C TRP A 87 -4.50 12.35 5.05
N PHE A 88 -5.76 12.57 4.68
CA PHE A 88 -6.57 13.68 5.19
C PHE A 88 -7.55 13.19 6.24
N ASP A 89 -7.66 13.94 7.34
CA ASP A 89 -8.72 13.70 8.31
C ASP A 89 -10.03 14.27 7.77
N THR A 90 -10.96 13.38 7.46
CA THR A 90 -12.26 13.73 6.91
C THR A 90 -13.31 13.96 8.00
N ASP A 91 -13.00 13.64 9.27
CA ASP A 91 -13.94 13.77 10.38
C ASP A 91 -13.23 14.38 11.60
N PRO A 92 -13.31 15.71 11.80
CA PRO A 92 -12.62 16.39 12.90
C PRO A 92 -13.10 15.94 14.30
N ARG A 93 -14.20 15.18 14.39
CA ARG A 93 -14.73 14.65 15.66
C ARG A 93 -14.18 13.26 15.99
N LYS A 94 -13.52 12.58 15.04
CA LYS A 94 -13.02 11.22 15.19
C LYS A 94 -11.59 11.11 14.64
N LYS A 95 -10.61 10.94 15.53
CA LYS A 95 -9.20 10.74 15.17
C LYS A 95 -8.96 9.34 14.58
N TRP A 96 -9.38 9.13 13.33
CA TRP A 96 -9.21 7.86 12.62
C TRP A 96 -7.77 7.64 12.13
N ILE A 97 -7.01 8.72 12.01
CA ILE A 97 -5.60 8.69 11.62
C ILE A 97 -4.79 8.75 12.92
N GLN A 98 -4.05 7.68 13.20
CA GLN A 98 -3.07 7.67 14.28
C GLN A 98 -1.69 7.84 13.66
N GLN A 99 -0.99 8.89 14.11
CA GLN A 99 0.40 9.09 13.80
C GLN A 99 1.23 8.60 15.00
N ASP A 100 2.08 7.63 14.73
CA ASP A 100 3.21 7.27 15.56
C ASP A 100 4.48 7.91 14.98
N GLU A 101 5.57 7.99 15.74
CA GLU A 101 6.82 8.65 15.33
C GLU A 101 7.38 8.11 14.00
N GLN A 102 7.04 6.87 13.66
CA GLN A 102 7.54 6.17 12.47
C GLN A 102 6.45 5.86 11.43
N PHE A 103 5.17 5.85 11.81
CA PHE A 103 4.10 5.31 10.96
C PHE A 103 2.80 6.09 11.06
N THR A 104 2.08 6.19 9.94
CA THR A 104 0.67 6.62 9.92
C THR A 104 -0.20 5.40 9.70
N SER A 105 -1.06 5.09 10.67
CA SER A 105 -2.00 3.97 10.61
C SER A 105 -3.42 4.47 10.34
N ILE A 106 -4.11 3.80 9.43
CA ILE A 106 -5.52 4.03 9.10
C ILE A 106 -6.31 2.73 9.33
N TYR A 107 -7.53 2.84 9.85
CA TYR A 107 -8.40 1.69 10.11
C TYR A 107 -9.14 1.27 8.83
N THR A 108 -8.68 0.23 8.14
CA THR A 108 -9.29 -0.24 6.88
C THR A 108 -10.20 -1.45 7.10
N VAL A 109 -11.21 -1.60 6.24
CA VAL A 109 -12.08 -2.79 6.21
C VAL A 109 -11.42 -3.83 5.33
N LEU A 110 -10.44 -4.56 5.83
CA LEU A 110 -10.12 -5.91 5.38
C LEU A 110 -9.31 -6.54 6.51
N THR A 111 -9.98 -7.38 7.30
CA THR A 111 -9.51 -8.04 8.53
C THR A 111 -9.39 -7.12 9.75
N GLY A 112 -10.05 -7.49 10.84
CA GLY A 112 -10.06 -6.77 12.12
C GLY A 112 -8.72 -6.82 12.84
N THR A 113 -7.67 -6.32 12.20
CA THR A 113 -6.33 -6.16 12.76
C THR A 113 -5.90 -4.73 12.47
N ARG A 114 -5.28 -4.06 13.45
CA ARG A 114 -4.62 -2.77 13.25
C ARG A 114 -3.62 -2.91 12.10
N MET A 115 -3.99 -2.48 10.90
CA MET A 115 -3.15 -2.60 9.72
C MET A 115 -2.27 -1.36 9.61
N THR A 116 -1.08 -1.46 10.19
CA THR A 116 0.05 -0.62 9.82
C THR A 116 0.64 -1.24 8.55
N HIS A 117 0.75 -0.44 7.49
CA HIS A 117 1.19 -0.76 6.13
C HIS A 117 0.08 -1.17 5.15
N LEU A 118 -0.12 -0.29 4.17
CA LEU A 118 -0.91 -0.56 2.98
C LEU A 118 -0.26 -1.72 2.21
N TYR A 119 -0.82 -2.93 2.36
CA TYR A 119 -0.45 -4.10 1.58
C TYR A 119 -1.37 -4.16 0.35
N LEU A 120 -0.81 -3.93 -0.84
CA LEU A 120 -1.47 -4.25 -2.11
C LEU A 120 -0.70 -5.40 -2.75
N HIS A 121 -1.13 -6.63 -2.49
CA HIS A 121 -0.80 -7.78 -3.32
C HIS A 121 -1.76 -7.84 -4.49
N HIS A 122 -1.24 -7.67 -5.71
CA HIS A 122 -1.52 -8.59 -6.81
C HIS A 122 -0.56 -8.31 -7.96
N LYS A 123 0.36 -9.25 -8.24
CA LYS A 123 0.91 -9.42 -9.58
C LYS A 123 0.49 -10.80 -10.04
N GLN A 124 -0.58 -10.88 -10.83
CA GLN A 124 -0.78 -12.03 -11.70
C GLN A 124 -0.26 -11.66 -13.09
N SER A 125 0.46 -12.63 -13.66
CA SER A 125 1.20 -12.56 -14.92
C SER A 125 0.37 -12.08 -16.10
#